data_AF-A0A2P5A9W7-F1
#
_entry.id   AF-A0A2P5A9W7-F1
#
_cell.length_a   1.000
_cell.length_b   1.000
_cell.length_c   1.000
_cell.angle_alpha   90.00
_cell.angle_beta   90.00
_cell.angle_gamma   90.00
#
_symmetry.space_group_name_H-M   'P 1'
#
loop_
_entity.id
_entity.type
_entity.pdbx_description
1 polymer ?
#
loop_
_entity_poly.entity_id
_entity_poly.type
_entity_poly.pdbx_seq_one_letter_code
_entity_poly.pdbx_strand_id
1 'polypeptide(L)'
;MVVTSSDEAAPAATFKAEYDRATELKAFDETKAGVKGLVDAGISEIPRIFYNSIPEGYIKNSSVVGDAKLLFPVIDLEGLTGDSFQRKEIVDRVREASENWGFFQIVNHGIPDSVLEEMKDGVRRFYEQETEVKKAFYTRDFTKPWVYNTNNLLYSSPSANWRDTFTCRMAPDPPKPEDLPLVCRYFTDLSSKL
;
A
#
# COMPACT_ATOMS: atom_id res chain seq x y z
N MET A 1 60.16 -42.49 -14.42
CA MET A 1 59.75 -41.76 -13.20
C MET A 1 60.15 -40.32 -13.46
N VAL A 2 59.24 -39.40 -13.77
CA VAL A 2 58.29 -38.81 -12.83
C VAL A 2 57.01 -38.41 -13.57
N VAL A 3 55.89 -38.69 -12.91
CA VAL A 3 54.52 -38.40 -13.32
C VAL A 3 54.18 -36.94 -12.95
N THR A 4 53.38 -36.34 -13.81
CA THR A 4 52.70 -35.04 -13.74
C THR A 4 52.13 -34.63 -12.38
N SER A 5 52.12 -33.32 -12.09
CA SER A 5 50.92 -32.68 -11.54
C SER A 5 50.86 -31.21 -11.95
N SER A 6 49.85 -30.89 -12.77
CA SER A 6 49.38 -29.53 -13.00
C SER A 6 48.54 -29.14 -11.78
N ASP A 7 48.93 -28.07 -11.07
CA ASP A 7 48.11 -27.48 -10.02
C ASP A 7 46.92 -26.76 -10.68
N GLU A 8 45.76 -27.41 -10.62
CA GLU A 8 44.48 -26.80 -10.90
C GLU A 8 44.06 -26.01 -9.66
N ALA A 9 44.22 -24.69 -9.70
CA ALA A 9 43.78 -23.80 -8.63
C ALA A 9 42.25 -23.90 -8.50
N ALA A 10 41.80 -24.45 -7.37
CA ALA A 10 40.39 -24.50 -7.01
C ALA A 10 39.76 -23.10 -7.04
N PRO A 11 38.53 -22.94 -7.56
CA PRO A 11 37.86 -21.64 -7.54
C PRO A 11 37.67 -21.20 -6.09
N ALA A 12 38.13 -19.99 -5.77
CA ALA A 12 37.93 -19.38 -4.47
C ALA A 12 36.42 -19.38 -4.17
N ALA A 13 36.02 -20.16 -3.16
CA ALA A 13 34.66 -20.15 -2.66
C ALA A 13 34.36 -18.72 -2.17
N THR A 14 33.58 -17.98 -2.95
CA THR A 14 32.97 -16.74 -2.49
C THR A 14 32.05 -17.09 -1.32
N PHE A 15 32.52 -16.87 -0.10
CA PHE A 15 31.68 -16.87 1.09
C PHE A 15 30.60 -15.81 0.89
N LYS A 16 29.40 -16.25 0.50
CA LYS A 16 28.23 -15.39 0.48
C LYS A 16 27.90 -15.14 1.95
N ALA A 17 28.22 -13.93 2.44
CA ALA A 17 27.89 -13.53 3.80
C ALA A 17 26.41 -13.88 4.06
N GLU A 18 26.17 -14.52 5.20
CA GLU A 18 24.83 -14.88 5.64
C GLU A 18 23.96 -13.62 5.68
N TYR A 19 22.75 -13.71 5.13
CA TYR A 19 21.86 -12.56 5.03
C TYR A 19 21.27 -12.23 6.41
N ASP A 20 21.73 -11.14 7.01
CA ASP A 20 21.16 -10.60 8.25
C ASP A 20 19.96 -9.68 7.95
N ARG A 21 18.79 -10.30 7.91
CA ARG A 21 17.51 -9.61 7.74
C ARG A 21 17.22 -8.60 8.85
N ALA A 22 17.62 -8.88 10.08
CA ALA A 22 17.29 -8.03 11.23
C ALA A 22 18.02 -6.68 11.14
N THR A 23 19.29 -6.71 10.74
CA THR A 23 20.07 -5.50 10.49
C THR A 23 19.51 -4.69 9.31
N GLU A 24 19.13 -5.33 8.20
CA GLU A 24 18.55 -4.62 7.04
C GLU A 24 17.20 -3.96 7.40
N LEU A 25 16.33 -4.67 8.14
CA LEU A 25 15.07 -4.09 8.63
C LEU A 25 15.29 -2.88 9.52
N LYS A 26 16.22 -2.99 10.48
CA LYS A 26 16.53 -1.90 11.41
C LYS A 26 17.07 -0.69 10.67
N ALA A 27 18.03 -0.89 9.77
CA ALA A 27 18.60 0.19 8.96
C ALA A 27 17.52 0.89 8.13
N PHE A 28 16.61 0.13 7.49
CA PHE A 28 15.48 0.67 6.76
C PHE A 28 14.53 1.49 7.65
N ASP A 29 14.12 0.95 8.80
CA ASP A 29 13.17 1.59 9.71
C ASP A 29 13.73 2.86 10.37
N GLU A 30 15.03 2.85 10.71
CA GLU A 30 15.73 4.01 11.28
C GLU A 30 15.77 5.20 10.32
N THR A 31 15.75 4.94 9.00
CA THR A 31 15.67 6.05 8.03
C THR A 31 14.37 6.82 8.15
N LYS A 32 13.27 6.17 8.58
CA LYS A 32 11.89 6.72 8.61
C LYS A 32 11.45 7.39 7.29
N ALA A 33 12.17 7.13 6.20
CA ALA A 33 11.96 7.73 4.89
C ALA A 33 10.96 6.91 4.05
N GLY A 34 10.82 5.63 4.42
CA GLY A 34 9.93 4.69 3.77
C GLY A 34 10.40 4.27 2.38
N VAL A 35 9.53 3.58 1.66
CA VAL A 35 9.80 3.08 0.31
C VAL A 35 9.98 4.23 -0.67
N LYS A 36 9.24 5.34 -0.53
CA LYS A 36 9.47 6.54 -1.35
C LYS A 36 10.88 7.07 -1.16
N GLY A 37 11.41 7.09 0.06
CA GLY A 37 12.80 7.50 0.31
C GLY A 37 13.83 6.64 -0.42
N LEU A 38 13.57 5.34 -0.56
CA LEU A 38 14.40 4.45 -1.38
C LEU A 38 14.29 4.77 -2.88
N VAL A 39 13.08 5.00 -3.37
CA VAL A 39 12.83 5.37 -4.78
C VAL A 39 13.50 6.70 -5.12
N ASP A 40 13.32 7.72 -4.28
CA ASP A 40 13.90 9.06 -4.46
C ASP A 40 15.45 9.02 -4.42
N ALA A 41 16.03 8.09 -3.65
CA ALA A 41 17.47 7.86 -3.62
C ALA A 41 18.01 7.15 -4.88
N GLY A 42 17.15 6.72 -5.80
CA GLY A 42 17.56 6.11 -7.07
C GLY A 42 18.24 4.76 -6.90
N ILE A 43 17.83 3.96 -5.92
CA ILE A 43 18.43 2.64 -5.69
C ILE A 43 18.38 1.76 -6.95
N SER A 44 19.44 1.00 -7.20
CA SER A 44 19.55 0.11 -8.35
C SER A 44 19.00 -1.29 -8.10
N GLU A 45 18.88 -1.70 -6.84
CA GLU A 45 18.41 -3.02 -6.42
C GLU A 45 17.46 -2.92 -5.24
N ILE A 46 16.35 -3.66 -5.28
CA ILE A 46 15.36 -3.68 -4.20
C ILE A 46 15.96 -4.43 -2.98
N PRO A 47 15.91 -3.85 -1.76
CA PRO A 47 16.37 -4.52 -0.53
C PRO A 47 15.70 -5.88 -0.31
N ARG A 48 16.45 -6.85 0.22
CA ARG A 48 15.98 -8.24 0.32
C ARG A 48 14.83 -8.39 1.31
N ILE A 49 14.67 -7.46 2.25
CA ILE A 49 13.49 -7.36 3.14
C ILE A 49 12.16 -7.30 2.38
N PHE A 50 12.12 -6.83 1.12
CA PHE A 50 10.90 -6.76 0.29
C PHE A 50 10.68 -7.99 -0.59
N TYR A 51 11.62 -8.93 -0.62
CA TYR A 51 11.47 -10.13 -1.43
C TYR A 51 10.42 -11.03 -0.80
N ASN A 52 9.31 -11.21 -1.50
CA ASN A 52 8.26 -12.09 -1.04
C ASN A 52 8.68 -13.54 -1.32
N SER A 53 8.94 -14.31 -0.26
CA SER A 53 9.11 -15.76 -0.35
C SER A 53 7.75 -16.40 -0.59
N ILE A 54 7.19 -16.21 -1.78
CA ILE A 54 5.96 -16.89 -2.18
C ILE A 54 6.31 -18.38 -2.33
N PRO A 55 5.63 -19.29 -1.62
CA PRO A 55 5.85 -20.72 -1.80
C PRO A 55 5.66 -21.10 -3.28
N GLU A 56 6.57 -21.92 -3.80
CA GLU A 56 6.45 -22.47 -5.17
C GLU A 56 5.05 -23.07 -5.35
N GLY A 57 4.25 -22.49 -6.26
CA GLY A 57 2.86 -22.89 -6.53
C GLY A 57 1.78 -21.85 -6.23
N TYR A 58 2.07 -20.80 -5.45
CA TYR A 58 1.11 -19.70 -5.20
C TYR A 58 1.04 -18.68 -6.35
N ILE A 59 2.14 -18.48 -7.08
CA ILE A 59 2.09 -17.82 -8.37
C ILE A 59 1.56 -18.84 -9.37
N LYS A 60 0.24 -19.01 -9.43
CA LYS A 60 -0.34 -19.37 -10.73
C LYS A 60 0.04 -18.21 -11.62
N ASN A 61 0.98 -18.44 -12.55
CA ASN A 61 1.08 -17.64 -13.75
C ASN A 61 -0.29 -17.74 -14.42
N SER A 62 -1.21 -16.89 -13.97
CA SER A 62 -2.29 -16.41 -14.79
C SER A 62 -1.57 -15.57 -15.83
N SER A 63 -0.95 -16.24 -16.80
CA SER A 63 -0.74 -15.67 -18.11
C SER A 63 -2.13 -15.29 -18.59
N VAL A 64 -2.62 -14.12 -18.17
CA VAL A 64 -3.70 -13.41 -18.85
C VAL A 64 -3.07 -12.93 -20.15
N VAL A 65 -2.79 -13.89 -21.01
CA VAL A 65 -2.51 -13.68 -22.42
C VAL A 65 -3.89 -13.46 -23.01
N GLY A 66 -4.20 -12.20 -23.29
CA GLY A 66 -5.36 -11.79 -24.08
C GLY A 66 -6.63 -11.50 -23.28
N ASP A 67 -7.12 -10.27 -23.42
CA ASP A 67 -8.52 -9.82 -23.53
C ASP A 67 -9.65 -10.45 -22.69
N ALA A 68 -9.36 -11.24 -21.66
CA ALA A 68 -10.33 -11.61 -20.66
C ALA A 68 -10.57 -10.36 -19.78
N LYS A 69 -11.50 -9.51 -20.20
CA LYS A 69 -12.09 -8.49 -19.33
C LYS A 69 -12.71 -9.23 -18.15
N LEU A 70 -11.96 -9.38 -17.05
CA LEU A 70 -12.53 -9.73 -15.77
C LEU A 70 -13.44 -8.57 -15.37
N LEU A 71 -14.73 -8.72 -15.67
CA LEU A 71 -15.75 -7.75 -15.35
C LEU A 71 -16.24 -8.05 -13.94
N PHE A 72 -15.69 -7.33 -12.95
CA PHE A 72 -16.29 -7.28 -11.62
C PHE A 72 -17.69 -6.66 -11.73
N PRO A 73 -18.64 -7.02 -10.84
CA PRO A 73 -19.93 -6.36 -10.81
C PRO A 73 -19.77 -4.85 -10.68
N VAL A 74 -20.47 -4.11 -11.53
CA VAL A 74 -20.61 -2.64 -11.42
C VAL A 74 -22.03 -2.38 -10.94
N ILE A 75 -22.16 -1.66 -9.83
CA ILE A 75 -23.43 -1.28 -9.23
C ILE A 75 -23.65 0.21 -9.45
N ASP A 76 -24.76 0.53 -10.10
CA ASP A 76 -25.19 1.91 -10.30
C ASP A 76 -26.08 2.32 -9.14
N LEU A 77 -25.74 3.41 -8.46
CA LEU A 77 -26.54 3.97 -7.36
C LEU A 77 -27.49 5.09 -7.79
N GLU A 78 -27.58 5.39 -9.09
CA GLU A 78 -28.61 6.29 -9.59
C GLU A 78 -30.01 5.77 -9.20
N GLY A 79 -30.83 6.64 -8.62
CA GLY A 79 -32.16 6.25 -8.12
C GLY A 79 -32.17 5.61 -6.72
N LEU A 80 -31.04 5.55 -5.99
CA LEU A 80 -31.01 5.05 -4.61
C LEU A 80 -31.97 5.82 -3.67
N THR A 81 -32.15 7.12 -3.90
CA THR A 81 -33.09 7.99 -3.17
C THR A 81 -34.45 8.11 -3.87
N GLY A 82 -34.68 7.34 -4.94
CA GLY A 82 -35.90 7.33 -5.74
C GLY A 82 -37.00 6.47 -5.14
N ASP A 83 -37.77 5.80 -6.00
CA ASP A 83 -38.88 4.94 -5.56
C ASP A 83 -38.40 3.69 -4.81
N SER A 84 -39.31 3.07 -4.05
CA SER A 84 -38.99 1.90 -3.22
C SER A 84 -38.62 0.65 -4.03
N PHE A 85 -39.00 0.59 -5.31
CA PHE A 85 -38.69 -0.53 -6.19
C PHE A 85 -37.25 -0.45 -6.72
N GLN A 86 -36.84 0.72 -7.24
CA GLN A 86 -35.47 0.99 -7.68
C GLN A 86 -34.46 0.79 -6.55
N ARG A 87 -34.76 1.33 -5.36
CA ARG A 87 -33.92 1.12 -4.19
C ARG A 87 -33.77 -0.37 -3.83
N LYS A 88 -34.86 -1.13 -3.92
CA LYS A 88 -34.82 -2.58 -3.64
C LYS A 88 -33.93 -3.32 -4.64
N GLU A 89 -34.03 -3.00 -5.92
CA GLU A 89 -33.18 -3.60 -6.96
C GLU A 89 -31.69 -3.33 -6.72
N ILE A 90 -31.33 -2.09 -6.36
CA ILE A 90 -29.95 -1.73 -6.00
C ILE A 90 -29.47 -2.53 -4.79
N VAL A 91 -30.28 -2.63 -3.74
CA VAL A 91 -29.95 -3.41 -2.53
C VAL A 91 -29.77 -4.90 -2.86
N ASP A 92 -30.61 -5.46 -3.72
CA ASP A 92 -30.51 -6.86 -4.13
C ASP A 92 -29.24 -7.10 -4.95
N ARG A 93 -28.84 -6.18 -5.83
CA ARG A 93 -27.55 -6.22 -6.55
C ARG A 93 -26.34 -6.14 -5.61
N VAL A 94 -26.39 -5.29 -4.58
CA VAL A 94 -25.34 -5.20 -3.56
C VAL A 94 -25.23 -6.51 -2.79
N ARG A 95 -26.37 -7.12 -2.40
CA ARG A 95 -26.40 -8.43 -1.74
C ARG A 95 -25.74 -9.49 -2.62
N GLU A 96 -26.19 -9.62 -3.87
CA GLU A 96 -25.68 -10.63 -4.80
C GLU A 96 -24.18 -10.47 -5.06
N ALA A 97 -23.70 -9.24 -5.28
CA ALA A 97 -22.28 -8.98 -5.48
C ALA A 97 -21.46 -9.30 -4.22
N SER A 98 -21.99 -9.00 -3.04
CA SER A 98 -21.32 -9.33 -1.77
C SER A 98 -21.24 -10.84 -1.53
N GLU A 99 -22.32 -11.58 -1.80
CA GLU A 99 -22.40 -13.03 -1.59
C GLU A 99 -21.56 -13.82 -2.58
N ASN A 100 -21.56 -13.43 -3.86
CA ASN A 100 -20.95 -14.21 -4.94
C ASN A 100 -19.51 -13.77 -5.26
N TRP A 101 -19.17 -12.49 -5.02
CA TRP A 101 -17.88 -11.92 -5.41
C TRP A 101 -17.05 -11.40 -4.24
N GLY A 102 -17.70 -10.86 -3.21
CA GLY A 102 -17.01 -10.15 -2.12
C GLY A 102 -16.32 -8.85 -2.55
N PHE A 103 -16.52 -8.43 -3.81
CA PHE A 103 -15.95 -7.22 -4.41
C PHE A 103 -16.81 -6.73 -5.57
N PHE A 104 -16.99 -5.41 -5.67
CA PHE A 104 -17.72 -4.75 -6.75
C PHE A 104 -17.32 -3.29 -6.86
N GLN A 105 -17.59 -2.69 -8.02
CA GLN A 105 -17.42 -1.26 -8.26
C GLN A 105 -18.76 -0.54 -8.09
N ILE A 106 -18.72 0.71 -7.67
CA ILE A 106 -19.89 1.57 -7.53
C ILE A 106 -19.73 2.76 -8.47
N VAL A 107 -20.78 3.08 -9.23
CA VAL A 107 -20.89 4.30 -10.06
C VAL A 107 -22.11 5.12 -9.62
N ASN A 108 -22.17 6.38 -10.01
CA ASN A 108 -23.22 7.32 -9.62
C ASN A 108 -23.45 7.38 -8.09
N HIS A 109 -22.36 7.27 -7.32
CA HIS A 109 -22.36 7.23 -5.86
C HIS A 109 -22.71 8.55 -5.17
N GLY A 110 -22.98 9.62 -5.92
CA GLY A 110 -23.33 10.94 -5.39
C GLY A 110 -22.15 11.77 -4.87
N ILE A 111 -21.00 11.17 -4.60
CA ILE A 111 -19.76 11.91 -4.27
C ILE A 111 -19.28 12.71 -5.49
N PRO A 112 -19.10 14.04 -5.40
CA PRO A 112 -18.63 14.85 -6.53
C PRO A 112 -17.20 14.49 -6.96
N ASP A 113 -16.94 14.48 -8.27
CA ASP A 113 -15.61 14.17 -8.81
C ASP A 113 -14.52 15.10 -8.27
N SER A 114 -14.83 16.37 -8.03
CA SER A 114 -13.89 17.33 -7.44
C SER A 114 -13.39 16.90 -6.05
N VAL A 115 -14.22 16.20 -5.26
CA VAL A 115 -13.83 15.66 -3.95
C VAL A 115 -12.86 14.50 -4.13
N LEU A 116 -13.10 13.63 -5.12
CA LEU A 116 -12.22 12.50 -5.42
C LEU A 116 -10.85 12.95 -5.93
N GLU A 117 -10.81 13.96 -6.80
CA GLU A 117 -9.56 14.54 -7.30
C GLU A 117 -8.79 15.26 -6.20
N GLU A 118 -9.44 16.08 -5.37
CA GLU A 118 -8.80 16.75 -4.24
C GLU A 118 -8.23 15.73 -3.21
N MET A 119 -8.93 14.61 -3.00
CA MET A 119 -8.42 13.50 -2.18
C MET A 119 -7.13 12.92 -2.76
N LYS A 120 -7.09 12.60 -4.06
CA LYS A 120 -5.88 12.09 -4.73
C LYS A 120 -4.73 13.11 -4.65
N ASP A 121 -5.03 14.39 -4.87
CA ASP A 121 -4.02 15.44 -4.88
C ASP A 121 -3.43 15.71 -3.50
N GLY A 122 -4.18 15.68 -2.42
CA GLY A 122 -3.55 15.83 -1.11
C GLY A 122 -2.86 14.57 -0.57
N VAL A 123 -3.23 13.36 -1.02
CA VAL A 123 -2.36 12.18 -0.84
C VAL A 123 -1.01 12.43 -1.51
N ARG A 124 -1.00 12.89 -2.77
CA ARG A 124 0.25 13.25 -3.47
C ARG A 124 1.02 14.34 -2.74
N ARG A 125 0.37 15.44 -2.37
CA ARG A 125 1.01 16.54 -1.62
C ARG A 125 1.65 16.05 -0.33
N PHE A 126 1.03 15.12 0.41
CA PHE A 126 1.66 14.54 1.60
C PHE A 126 2.98 13.85 1.27
N TYR A 127 2.98 12.97 0.27
CA TYR A 127 4.13 12.15 -0.09
C TYR A 127 5.25 12.91 -0.79
N GLU A 128 4.93 13.98 -1.54
CA GLU A 128 5.91 14.87 -2.18
C GLU A 128 6.55 15.89 -1.24
N GLN A 129 6.14 15.94 0.03
CA GLN A 129 6.89 16.70 1.03
C GLN A 129 8.27 16.10 1.28
N GLU A 130 9.18 16.98 1.72
CA GLU A 130 10.48 16.61 2.25
C GLU A 130 10.37 15.51 3.30
N THR A 131 11.33 14.58 3.27
CA THR A 131 11.36 13.43 4.18
C THR A 131 11.29 13.85 5.64
N GLU A 132 12.02 14.90 6.02
CA GLU A 132 12.03 15.41 7.41
C GLU A 132 10.66 15.88 7.90
N VAL A 133 9.83 16.44 7.01
CA VAL A 133 8.46 16.85 7.35
C VAL A 133 7.59 15.63 7.63
N LYS A 134 7.67 14.60 6.78
CA LYS A 134 6.90 13.36 6.94
C LYS A 134 7.34 12.57 8.18
N LYS A 135 8.64 12.58 8.51
CA LYS A 135 9.22 11.89 9.68
C LYS A 135 8.58 12.29 11.01
N ALA A 136 8.08 13.52 11.13
CA ALA A 136 7.36 13.99 12.31
C ALA A 136 6.11 13.14 12.63
N PHE A 137 5.55 12.49 11.61
CA PHE A 137 4.37 11.64 11.70
C PHE A 137 4.72 10.14 11.67
N TYR A 138 6.00 9.78 11.57
CA TYR A 138 6.41 8.38 11.45
C TYR A 138 6.24 7.64 12.77
N THR A 139 5.28 6.72 12.85
CA THR A 139 4.99 5.98 14.08
C THR A 139 4.28 4.64 13.82
N ARG A 140 4.34 3.75 14.80
CA ARG A 140 3.50 2.54 14.89
C ARG A 140 2.55 2.58 16.09
N ASP A 141 2.41 3.75 16.72
CA ASP A 141 1.41 4.01 17.74
C ASP A 141 0.08 4.37 17.07
N PHE A 142 -0.81 3.38 16.96
CA PHE A 142 -2.14 3.54 16.36
C PHE A 142 -3.15 4.27 17.24
N THR A 143 -2.76 4.71 18.45
CA THR A 143 -3.60 5.62 19.24
C THR A 143 -3.52 7.07 18.74
N LYS A 144 -2.53 7.38 17.90
CA LYS A 144 -2.37 8.71 17.31
C LYS A 144 -3.45 9.00 16.25
N PRO A 145 -3.91 10.25 16.16
CA PRO A 145 -4.90 10.67 15.17
C PRO A 145 -4.41 10.50 13.72
N TRP A 146 -3.12 10.73 13.50
CA TRP A 146 -2.42 10.53 12.24
C TRP A 146 -1.21 9.64 12.43
N VAL A 147 -1.09 8.63 11.57
CA VAL A 147 0.03 7.69 11.56
C VAL A 147 0.60 7.66 10.15
N TYR A 148 1.90 7.86 10.01
CA TYR A 148 2.64 7.56 8.78
C TYR A 148 3.61 6.40 9.06
N ASN A 149 3.65 5.38 8.21
CA ASN A 149 4.68 4.34 8.23
C ASN A 149 4.69 3.55 6.91
N THR A 150 5.72 2.72 6.72
CA THR A 150 5.80 1.84 5.54
C THR A 150 5.11 0.49 5.76
N ASN A 151 5.36 -0.12 6.92
CA ASN A 151 4.86 -1.45 7.25
C ASN A 151 4.48 -1.53 8.73
N ASN A 152 3.21 -1.84 9.00
CA ASN A 152 2.69 -2.05 10.35
C ASN A 152 3.34 -3.26 11.05
N LEU A 153 3.57 -4.34 10.29
CA LEU A 153 4.12 -5.61 10.79
C LEU A 153 5.58 -5.83 10.36
N LEU A 154 6.35 -4.75 10.16
CA LEU A 154 7.71 -4.79 9.58
C LEU A 154 8.62 -5.87 10.22
N TYR A 155 8.57 -6.00 11.55
CA TYR A 155 9.43 -6.91 12.29
C TYR A 155 8.88 -8.34 12.44
N SER A 156 7.59 -8.57 12.17
CA SER A 156 6.94 -9.88 12.36
C SER A 156 6.55 -10.56 11.05
N SER A 157 6.33 -9.80 9.98
CA SER A 157 6.06 -10.37 8.65
C SER A 157 7.32 -10.96 8.03
N PRO A 158 7.21 -12.03 7.21
CA PRO A 158 8.35 -12.66 6.53
C PRO A 158 8.97 -11.73 5.47
N SER A 159 8.17 -10.87 4.85
CA SER A 159 8.57 -9.87 3.87
C SER A 159 7.85 -8.54 4.15
N ALA A 160 8.50 -7.44 3.81
CA ALA A 160 7.93 -6.10 3.84
C ALA A 160 7.20 -5.79 2.53
N ASN A 161 6.16 -4.96 2.59
CA ASN A 161 5.49 -4.46 1.38
C ASN A 161 6.27 -3.29 0.79
N TRP A 162 6.36 -3.25 -0.54
CA TRP A 162 6.86 -2.09 -1.29
C TRP A 162 5.78 -0.99 -1.37
N ARG A 163 5.50 -0.37 -0.22
CA ARG A 163 4.41 0.60 -0.04
C ARG A 163 4.70 1.50 1.14
N ASP A 164 4.32 2.77 1.05
CA ASP A 164 4.14 3.62 2.21
C ASP A 164 2.65 3.87 2.49
N THR A 165 2.31 4.10 3.76
CA THR A 165 0.92 4.26 4.21
C THR A 165 0.82 5.40 5.22
N PHE A 166 -0.21 6.22 5.10
CA PHE A 166 -0.70 6.98 6.24
C PHE A 166 -2.12 6.54 6.59
N THR A 167 -2.47 6.67 7.86
CA THR A 167 -3.80 6.38 8.40
C THR A 167 -4.27 7.57 9.20
N CYS A 168 -5.52 7.96 9.00
CA CYS A 168 -6.19 9.02 9.75
C CYS A 168 -7.53 8.49 10.29
N ARG A 169 -7.71 8.54 11.61
CA ARG A 169 -8.97 8.11 12.23
C ARG A 169 -9.97 9.25 12.23
N MET A 170 -10.89 9.27 11.26
CA MET A 170 -11.87 10.36 11.10
C MET A 170 -13.16 10.19 11.91
N ALA A 171 -13.44 8.99 12.44
CA ALA A 171 -14.67 8.67 13.14
C ALA A 171 -14.41 7.82 14.41
N PRO A 172 -15.27 7.90 15.45
CA PRO A 172 -16.47 8.74 15.53
C PRO A 172 -16.18 10.24 15.71
N ASP A 173 -15.07 10.56 16.34
CA ASP A 173 -14.61 11.93 16.55
C ASP A 173 -13.46 12.23 15.59
N PRO A 174 -13.61 13.20 14.67
CA PRO A 174 -12.53 13.57 13.76
C PRO A 174 -11.39 14.25 14.55
N PRO A 175 -10.14 14.10 14.07
CA PRO A 175 -9.00 14.73 14.69
C PRO A 175 -9.06 16.25 14.48
N LYS A 176 -8.37 17.00 15.35
CA LYS A 176 -8.29 18.45 15.16
C LYS A 176 -7.39 18.76 13.97
N PRO A 177 -7.61 19.86 13.23
CA PRO A 177 -6.74 20.23 12.12
C PRO A 177 -5.24 20.29 12.50
N GLU A 178 -4.92 20.75 13.71
CA GLU A 178 -3.57 20.78 14.25
C GLU A 178 -2.90 19.40 14.41
N ASP A 179 -3.68 18.33 14.52
CA ASP A 179 -3.18 16.94 14.61
C ASP A 179 -2.78 16.38 13.23
N LEU A 180 -3.19 17.05 12.15
CA LEU A 180 -2.96 16.62 10.78
C LEU A 180 -1.78 17.36 10.13
N PRO A 181 -1.05 16.72 9.19
CA PRO A 181 -0.12 17.42 8.33
C PRO A 181 -0.81 18.61 7.66
N LEU A 182 -0.11 19.74 7.55
CA LEU A 182 -0.67 20.98 6.99
C LEU A 182 -1.35 20.76 5.63
N VAL A 183 -0.70 20.00 4.76
CA VAL A 183 -1.19 19.65 3.42
C VAL A 183 -2.39 18.70 3.42
N CYS A 184 -2.74 18.09 4.57
CA CYS A 184 -3.82 17.12 4.75
C CYS A 184 -5.01 17.70 5.54
N ARG A 185 -4.95 18.94 6.03
CA ARG A 185 -6.02 19.53 6.85
C ARG A 185 -7.35 19.65 6.11
N TYR A 186 -7.31 19.77 4.79
CA TYR A 186 -8.50 19.83 3.94
C TYR A 186 -9.41 18.59 4.08
N PHE A 187 -8.92 17.46 4.60
CA PHE A 187 -9.74 16.27 4.86
C PHE A 187 -10.88 16.54 5.85
N THR A 188 -10.68 17.40 6.85
CA THR A 188 -11.76 17.77 7.80
C THR A 188 -12.86 18.54 7.09
N ASP A 189 -12.49 19.36 6.10
CA ASP A 189 -13.43 20.17 5.33
C ASP A 189 -14.18 19.32 4.30
N LEU A 190 -13.51 18.35 3.68
CA LEU A 190 -14.15 17.41 2.75
C LEU A 190 -15.19 16.53 3.45
N SER A 191 -14.90 16.04 4.66
CA SER A 191 -15.88 15.24 5.42
C SER A 191 -17.16 16.02 5.77
N SER A 192 -17.08 17.34 5.86
CA SER A 192 -18.25 18.20 6.12
C SER A 192 -19.10 18.49 4.88
N LYS A 193 -18.61 18.14 3.69
CA LYS A 193 -19.26 18.39 2.38
C LYS A 193 -19.95 17.16 1.80
N LEU A 194 -19.83 16.00 2.44
CA LEU A 194 -20.53 14.75 2.13
C LEU A 194 -21.76 14.61 3.03
#